data_AF-D8G3P4-F1
#
_entry.id   AF-D8G3P4-F1
#
_cell.length_a   1.000
_cell.length_b   1.000
_cell.length_c   1.000
_cell.angle_alpha   90.00
_cell.angle_beta   90.00
_cell.angle_gamma   90.00
#
_symmetry.space_group_name_H-M   'P 1'
#
loop_
_entity.id
_entity.type
_entity.pdbx_description
1 polymer ?
#
loop_
_entity_poly.entity_id
_entity_poly.type
_entity_poly.pdbx_seq_one_letter_code
_entity_poly.pdbx_strand_id
1 'polypeptide(L)'
;MLRTWTDTHYKLEDDDWLYIAAHEEQNSASLVCPGYARDGEGFSIHFTPAHVEILEHLVGALRIIKAQQEAMLEYRYPEPKTTSHLIR
;
A
#
# COMPACT_ATOMS: atom_id res chain seq x y z
N MET A 1 -13.17 8.63 23.59
CA MET A 1 -11.84 8.03 23.41
C MET A 1 -12.02 6.59 22.95
N LEU A 2 -11.75 6.27 21.69
CA LEU A 2 -11.77 4.89 21.20
C LEU A 2 -10.59 4.15 21.82
N ARG A 3 -10.89 3.23 22.75
CA ARG A 3 -9.93 2.26 23.30
C ARG A 3 -9.98 1.02 22.43
N THR A 4 -9.17 0.96 21.37
CA THR A 4 -8.96 -0.27 20.61
C THR A 4 -7.88 -1.09 21.34
N TRP A 5 -8.31 -1.94 22.28
CA TRP A 5 -7.43 -2.83 23.07
C TRP A 5 -7.15 -4.18 22.38
N THR A 6 -7.36 -4.24 21.07
CA THR A 6 -6.98 -5.35 20.20
C THR A 6 -6.40 -4.71 18.96
N ASP A 7 -5.18 -5.08 18.58
CA ASP A 7 -4.48 -4.57 17.38
C ASP A 7 -5.36 -4.82 16.15
N THR A 8 -6.22 -3.87 15.84
CA THR A 8 -7.22 -4.03 14.79
C THR A 8 -6.48 -3.81 13.48
N HIS A 9 -6.18 -4.91 12.79
CA HIS A 9 -5.51 -4.89 11.51
C HIS A 9 -6.56 -4.75 10.41
N TYR A 10 -6.52 -3.62 9.71
CA TYR A 10 -7.27 -3.41 8.47
C TYR A 10 -6.34 -3.71 7.30
N LYS A 11 -6.67 -4.76 6.54
CA LYS A 11 -6.02 -5.02 5.25
C LYS A 11 -6.85 -4.32 4.17
N LEU A 12 -6.21 -3.43 3.44
CA LEU A 12 -6.78 -2.76 2.27
C LEU A 12 -6.39 -3.54 1.01
N GLU A 13 -7.34 -3.75 0.12
CA GLU A 13 -7.16 -4.37 -1.20
C GLU A 13 -7.19 -3.29 -2.30
N ASP A 14 -6.76 -3.64 -3.52
CA ASP A 14 -6.64 -2.69 -4.64
C ASP A 14 -7.99 -2.13 -5.12
N ASP A 15 -9.10 -2.82 -4.83
CA ASP A 15 -10.47 -2.42 -5.16
C ASP A 15 -11.16 -1.61 -4.06
N ASP A 16 -10.52 -1.42 -2.91
CA ASP A 16 -11.05 -0.59 -1.83
C ASP A 16 -11.05 0.90 -2.23
N TRP A 17 -12.22 1.53 -2.10
CA TRP A 17 -12.36 2.95 -2.38
C TRP A 17 -11.80 3.78 -1.22
N LEU A 18 -10.66 4.45 -1.43
CA LEU A 18 -10.03 5.30 -0.44
C LEU A 18 -9.99 6.76 -0.90
N TYR A 19 -10.14 7.70 0.04
CA TYR A 19 -9.89 9.12 -0.25
C TYR A 19 -9.24 9.85 0.92
N ILE A 20 -8.58 10.97 0.62
CA ILE A 20 -7.97 11.85 1.60
C ILE A 20 -8.87 13.07 1.81
N ALA A 21 -9.24 13.34 3.06
CA ALA A 21 -9.91 14.57 3.47
C ALA A 21 -8.91 15.49 4.17
N ALA A 22 -8.74 16.72 3.68
CA ALA A 22 -7.92 17.74 4.33
C ALA A 22 -8.79 18.63 5.25
N HIS A 23 -8.29 18.93 6.44
CA HIS A 23 -8.95 19.75 7.46
C HIS A 23 -8.02 20.92 7.84
N GLU A 24 -7.99 21.95 6.99
CA GLU A 24 -7.05 23.06 7.11
C GLU A 24 -7.16 23.81 8.45
N GLU A 25 -8.39 24.04 8.93
CA GLU A 25 -8.64 24.70 10.22
C GLU A 25 -8.11 23.91 11.43
N GLN A 26 -7.92 22.60 11.27
CA GLN A 26 -7.46 21.69 12.32
C GLN A 26 -6.00 21.26 12.11
N ASN A 27 -5.32 21.80 11.08
CA ASN A 27 -3.99 21.38 10.65
C ASN A 27 -3.86 19.85 10.59
N SER A 28 -4.77 19.20 9.87
CA SER A 28 -4.81 17.74 9.82
C SER A 28 -5.38 17.21 8.52
N ALA A 29 -5.16 15.92 8.28
CA ALA A 29 -5.72 15.19 7.16
C ALA A 29 -6.16 13.79 7.60
N SER A 30 -7.15 13.22 6.93
CA SER A 30 -7.67 11.90 7.22
C SER A 30 -7.64 11.01 5.98
N LEU A 31 -7.16 9.77 6.15
CA LEU A 31 -7.38 8.69 5.19
C LEU A 31 -8.73 8.04 5.53
N VAL A 32 -9.65 8.04 4.58
CA VAL A 32 -11.01 7.55 4.79
C VAL A 32 -11.27 6.33 3.92
N CYS A 33 -11.69 5.24 4.57
CA CYS A 33 -12.30 4.06 3.94
C CYS A 33 -13.81 4.05 4.29
N PRO A 34 -14.69 4.39 3.34
CA PRO A 34 -16.11 4.52 3.59
C PRO A 34 -16.78 3.14 3.69
N GLY A 35 -17.62 2.94 4.70
CA GLY A 35 -18.38 1.70 4.90
C GLY A 35 -19.55 1.57 3.93
N TYR A 36 -19.28 1.28 2.66
CA TYR A 36 -20.29 1.21 1.59
C TYR A 36 -20.98 -0.16 1.47
N ALA A 37 -21.56 -0.72 2.55
CA ALA A 37 -22.70 -1.65 2.45
C ALA A 37 -23.24 -2.11 3.81
N ARG A 38 -24.59 -2.05 3.92
CA ARG A 38 -25.60 -2.63 4.84
C ARG A 38 -25.34 -2.83 6.33
N ASP A 39 -24.10 -3.04 6.77
CA ASP A 39 -23.67 -3.14 8.17
C ASP A 39 -22.45 -2.20 8.46
N GLY A 40 -22.18 -1.28 7.53
CA GLY A 40 -20.87 -0.67 7.25
C GLY A 40 -20.14 0.00 8.42
N GLU A 41 -19.12 -0.68 8.93
CA GLU A 41 -18.06 -0.08 9.76
C GLU A 41 -16.91 0.36 8.85
N GLY A 42 -17.09 1.52 8.21
CA GLY A 42 -15.97 2.24 7.60
C GLY A 42 -15.00 2.73 8.68
N PHE A 43 -13.79 3.07 8.28
CA PHE A 43 -12.82 3.66 9.20
C PHE A 43 -12.21 4.94 8.63
N SER A 44 -11.72 5.78 9.54
CA SER A 44 -10.95 6.97 9.22
C SER A 44 -9.74 7.01 10.12
N ILE A 45 -8.57 7.20 9.53
CA ILE A 45 -7.32 7.41 10.27
C ILE A 45 -6.96 8.88 10.15
N HIS A 46 -6.80 9.54 11.29
CA HIS A 46 -6.52 10.96 11.38
C HIS A 46 -5.04 11.22 11.61
N PHE A 47 -4.46 12.13 10.83
CA PHE A 47 -3.05 12.49 10.87
C PHE A 47 -2.87 14.00 11.04
N THR A 48 -2.02 14.37 11.99
CA THR A 48 -1.45 15.72 12.11
C THR A 48 -0.06 15.81 11.44
N PRO A 49 0.49 17.01 11.20
CA PRO A 49 1.85 17.22 10.68
C PRO A 49 2.96 16.46 11.43
N ALA A 50 2.78 16.18 12.71
CA ALA A 50 3.72 15.37 13.49
C ALA A 50 3.96 13.95 12.95
N HIS A 51 3.08 13.43 12.08
CA HIS A 51 3.20 12.08 11.52
C HIS A 51 3.82 12.05 10.11
N VAL A 52 4.28 13.18 9.57
CA VAL A 52 4.83 13.23 8.20
C VAL A 52 6.00 12.26 8.03
N GLU A 53 6.96 12.27 8.96
CA GLU A 53 8.16 11.42 8.89
C GLU A 53 7.81 9.92 8.85
N ILE A 54 6.88 9.46 9.70
CA ILE A 54 6.50 8.04 9.71
C ILE A 54 5.71 7.63 8.46
N LEU A 55 4.91 8.53 7.90
CA LEU A 55 4.18 8.30 6.65
C LEU A 55 5.15 8.23 5.45
N GLU A 56 6.17 9.08 5.43
CA GLU A 56 7.23 9.02 4.40
C GLU A 56 8.00 7.69 4.46
N HIS A 57 8.34 7.21 5.66
CA HIS A 57 8.94 5.88 5.83
C HIS A 57 8.03 4.75 5.34
N LEU A 58 6.73 4.81 5.64
CA LEU A 58 5.76 3.84 5.15
C LEU A 58 5.69 3.83 3.62
N VAL A 59 5.59 4.99 2.98
CA VAL A 59 5.61 5.12 1.51
C VAL A 59 6.91 4.57 0.92
N GLY A 60 8.05 4.84 1.56
CA GLY A 60 9.35 4.30 1.16
C GLY A 60 9.36 2.76 1.17
N ALA A 61 8.88 2.14 2.24
CA ALA A 61 8.78 0.69 2.35
C ALA A 61 7.86 0.08 1.27
N LEU A 62 6.68 0.69 1.03
CA LEU A 62 5.75 0.24 -0.01
C LEU A 62 6.36 0.32 -1.42
N ARG A 63 7.13 1.37 -1.72
CA ARG A 63 7.84 1.50 -3.01
C ARG A 63 8.89 0.41 -3.22
N ILE A 64 9.63 0.04 -2.18
CA ILE A 64 10.62 -1.05 -2.25
C ILE A 64 9.92 -2.38 -2.54
N ILE A 65 8.82 -2.67 -1.83
CA ILE A 65 8.04 -3.90 -2.03
C ILE A 65 7.49 -3.96 -3.46
N LYS A 66 6.94 -2.85 -3.96
CA LYS A 66 6.45 -2.75 -5.34
C LYS A 66 7.55 -3.03 -6.36
N ALA A 67 8.72 -2.40 -6.21
CA ALA A 67 9.86 -2.62 -7.12
C ALA A 67 10.34 -4.09 -7.12
N GLN A 68 10.30 -4.75 -5.96
CA GLN A 68 10.62 -6.18 -5.84
C GLN A 68 9.61 -7.05 -6.60
N GLN A 69 8.31 -6.76 -6.48
CA GLN A 69 7.27 -7.48 -7.21
C GLN A 69 7.43 -7.33 -8.73
N GLU A 70 7.72 -6.13 -9.21
CA GLU A 70 7.95 -5.86 -10.63
C GLU A 70 9.20 -6.59 -11.17
N ALA A 71 10.32 -6.55 -10.44
CA ALA A 71 11.55 -7.24 -10.81
C ALA A 71 11.38 -8.77 -10.89
N MET A 72 10.55 -9.36 -10.03
CA MET A 72 10.23 -10.79 -10.09
C MET A 72 9.42 -11.17 -11.34
N LEU A 73 8.58 -10.27 -11.85
CA LEU A 73 7.81 -10.48 -13.08
C LEU A 73 8.70 -10.33 -14.33
N GLU A 74 9.72 -9.47 -14.29
CA GLU A 74 10.67 -9.26 -15.38
C GLU A 74 11.72 -10.36 -15.52
N TYR A 75 11.97 -11.16 -14.47
CA TYR A 75 12.89 -12.29 -14.53
C TYR A 75 12.31 -13.47 -15.35
N ARG A 76 12.29 -13.32 -16.67
CA ARG A 76 12.17 -14.46 -17.61
C ARG A 76 13.55 -15.12 -17.73
N TYR A 77 13.61 -16.41 -17.42
CA TYR A 77 14.80 -17.24 -17.62
C TYR A 77 15.30 -17.09 -19.06
N PRO A 78 16.58 -16.73 -19.31
CA PRO A 78 17.08 -16.69 -20.67
C PRO A 78 17.04 -18.11 -21.25
N GLU A 79 16.34 -18.29 -22.37
CA GLU A 79 16.36 -19.57 -23.07
C GLU A 79 17.82 -19.91 -23.42
N PRO A 80 18.30 -21.13 -23.10
CA PRO A 80 19.66 -21.52 -23.42
C PRO A 80 19.84 -21.45 -24.94
N LYS A 81 20.79 -20.62 -25.39
CA LYS A 81 21.17 -20.55 -26.80
C LYS A 81 21.59 -21.95 -27.24
N THR A 82 20.82 -22.57 -28.11
CA THR A 82 21.18 -23.85 -28.75
C THR A 82 22.53 -23.68 -29.46
N THR A 83 23.58 -24.23 -28.87
CA THR A 83 24.86 -24.43 -29.55
C THR A 83 24.67 -25.48 -30.63
N SER A 84 24.47 -25.02 -31.86
CA SER A 84 24.60 -25.85 -33.06
C SER A 84 26.05 -26.32 -33.16
N HIS A 85 26.34 -27.49 -32.61
CA HIS A 85 27.59 -28.20 -32.91
C HIS A 85 27.49 -28.73 -34.34
N LEU A 86 28.01 -27.97 -35.30
CA LEU A 86 28.34 -28.48 -36.62
C LEU A 86 29.56 -29.41 -36.44
N ILE A 87 29.30 -30.71 -36.35
CA ILE A 87 30.33 -31.74 -36.50
C ILE A 87 30.69 -31.77 -37.99
N ARG A 88 31.96 -31.56 -38.32
CA ARG A 88 32.49 -31.70 -39.67
C ARG A 88 33.69 -32.64 -39.64
#